data_AF-A0A1W9PNP0-F1
#
_entry.id   AF-A0A1W9PNP0-F1
#
_cell.length_a   1.000
_cell.length_b   1.000
_cell.length_c   1.000
_cell.angle_alpha   90.00
_cell.angle_beta   90.00
_cell.angle_gamma   90.00
#
_symmetry.space_group_name_H-M   'P 1'
#
loop_
_entity.id
_entity.type
_entity.pdbx_description
1 polymer ?
#
loop_
_entity_poly.entity_id
_entity_poly.type
_entity_poly.pdbx_seq_one_letter_code
_entity_poly.pdbx_strand_id
1 'polypeptide(L)'
;MSALPIYLAFLWHQHQPYYKDEDQQIYILPWVRFHGLKDYFDMIEILDHYLDIKQNFNLVPSLLIQLCDYVENNAEDQILRLTLTKPEDLTTEQKAFILKHFFMANREHLKSGFSRSTSLVQSVLDRRSTQIEKSFY
;
A
#
# COMPACT_ATOMS: atom_id res chain seq x y z
N MET A 1 -35.99 26.80 24.49
CA MET A 1 -35.43 25.55 25.04
C MET A 1 -34.14 25.27 24.27
N SER A 2 -32.98 25.26 24.93
CA SER A 2 -31.74 24.86 24.27
C SER A 2 -31.78 23.35 24.05
N ALA A 3 -31.51 22.89 22.82
CA ALA A 3 -31.43 21.47 22.51
C ALA A 3 -30.39 20.77 23.41
N LEU A 4 -30.67 19.53 23.81
CA LEU A 4 -29.71 18.73 24.56
C LEU A 4 -28.45 18.48 23.71
N PRO A 5 -27.25 18.47 24.31
CA PRO A 5 -26.01 18.24 23.58
C PRO A 5 -25.98 16.83 22.96
N ILE A 6 -25.47 16.74 21.74
CA ILE A 6 -25.23 15.47 21.05
C ILE A 6 -23.86 14.94 21.47
N TYR A 7 -23.83 13.70 21.97
CA TYR A 7 -22.60 12.99 22.25
C TYR A 7 -22.20 12.17 21.02
N LEU A 8 -20.96 12.36 20.56
CA LEU A 8 -20.41 11.70 19.39
C LEU A 8 -19.16 10.92 19.78
N ALA A 9 -19.06 9.67 19.32
CA ALA A 9 -17.88 8.84 19.47
C ALA A 9 -17.47 8.28 18.10
N PHE A 10 -16.22 8.53 17.72
CA PHE A 10 -15.60 7.91 16.55
C PHE A 10 -14.86 6.64 16.98
N LEU A 11 -15.07 5.56 16.23
CA LEU A 11 -14.38 4.28 16.40
C LEU A 11 -13.77 3.86 15.06
N TRP A 12 -12.45 3.86 15.00
CA TRP A 12 -11.68 3.43 13.84
C TRP A 12 -11.16 2.02 14.08
N HIS A 13 -11.63 1.08 13.27
CA HIS A 13 -11.13 -0.30 13.29
C HIS A 13 -10.09 -0.47 12.20
N GLN A 14 -8.82 -0.58 12.58
CA GLN A 14 -7.73 -0.81 11.64
C GLN A 14 -7.36 -2.30 11.65
N HIS A 15 -7.59 -2.94 10.52
CA HIS A 15 -7.38 -4.37 10.35
C HIS A 15 -6.57 -4.63 9.09
N GLN A 16 -5.55 -5.48 9.22
CA GLN A 16 -4.88 -6.13 8.11
C GLN A 16 -4.80 -7.65 8.40
N PRO A 17 -5.13 -8.51 7.42
CA PRO A 17 -4.83 -9.94 7.48
C PRO A 17 -3.34 -10.20 7.75
N TYR A 18 -3.03 -11.41 8.23
CA TYR A 18 -1.65 -11.86 8.35
C TYR A 18 -1.10 -12.28 6.99
N TYR A 19 -0.03 -11.63 6.54
CA TYR A 19 0.53 -11.81 5.20
C TYR A 19 1.93 -12.45 5.18
N LYS A 20 2.48 -12.85 6.34
CA LYS A 20 3.81 -13.46 6.37
C LYS A 20 3.73 -14.89 5.84
N ASP A 21 4.55 -15.19 4.84
CA ASP A 21 4.89 -16.57 4.50
C ASP A 21 5.95 -17.04 5.51
N GLU A 22 5.57 -17.98 6.38
CA GLU A 22 6.45 -18.48 7.44
C GLU A 22 7.58 -19.37 6.90
N ASP A 23 7.42 -19.98 5.73
CA ASP A 23 8.47 -20.80 5.14
C ASP A 23 9.54 -19.92 4.50
N GLN A 24 9.12 -18.86 3.81
CA GLN A 24 10.00 -17.94 3.10
C GLN A 24 10.47 -16.75 3.95
N GLN A 25 9.85 -16.54 5.12
CA GLN A 25 10.09 -15.39 6.01
C GLN A 25 9.95 -14.05 5.28
N ILE A 26 9.00 -13.95 4.36
CA ILE A 26 8.70 -12.74 3.57
C ILE A 26 7.21 -12.44 3.58
N TYR A 27 6.85 -11.15 3.56
CA TYR A 27 5.46 -10.75 3.38
C TYR A 27 5.06 -10.87 1.91
N ILE A 28 4.01 -11.65 1.64
CA ILE A 28 3.51 -11.89 0.27
C ILE A 28 2.78 -10.68 -0.31
N LEU A 29 2.31 -9.78 0.55
CA LEU A 29 1.59 -8.57 0.18
C LEU A 29 2.08 -7.38 1.02
N PRO A 30 2.22 -6.19 0.43
CA PRO A 30 2.81 -5.01 1.08
C PRO A 30 1.82 -4.24 1.96
N TRP A 31 0.60 -4.75 2.16
CA TRP A 31 -0.54 -3.93 2.57
C TRP A 31 -0.38 -3.31 3.96
N VAL A 32 0.22 -4.03 4.91
CA VAL A 32 0.52 -3.48 6.23
C VAL A 32 1.44 -2.27 6.12
N ARG A 33 2.53 -2.37 5.34
CA ARG A 33 3.46 -1.26 5.15
C ARG A 33 2.83 -0.10 4.37
N PHE A 34 2.08 -0.40 3.32
CA PHE A 34 1.43 0.64 2.50
C PHE A 34 0.36 1.41 3.27
N HIS A 35 -0.53 0.72 3.98
CA HIS A 35 -1.53 1.39 4.80
C HIS A 35 -0.90 2.06 6.02
N GLY A 36 0.15 1.48 6.60
CA GLY A 36 0.92 2.09 7.68
C GLY A 36 1.53 3.44 7.29
N LEU A 37 2.20 3.52 6.14
CA LEU A 37 2.90 4.72 5.67
C LEU A 37 2.00 5.81 5.11
N LYS A 38 0.79 5.45 4.67
CA LYS A 38 -0.15 6.38 4.07
C LYS A 38 -1.33 6.56 5.02
N ASP A 39 -2.31 5.66 4.97
CA ASP A 39 -3.61 5.92 5.58
C ASP A 39 -3.57 6.00 7.12
N TYR A 40 -2.88 5.08 7.80
CA TYR A 40 -2.87 5.05 9.26
C TYR A 40 -2.04 6.18 9.85
N PHE A 41 -0.89 6.48 9.26
CA PHE A 41 -0.04 7.58 9.71
C PHE A 41 -0.70 8.94 9.44
N ASP A 42 -1.22 9.17 8.23
CA ASP A 42 -1.89 10.43 7.86
C ASP A 42 -3.03 10.76 8.84
N MET A 43 -3.81 9.75 9.26
CA MET A 43 -4.88 9.93 10.23
C MET A 43 -4.38 10.45 11.59
N ILE A 44 -3.23 9.98 12.06
CA ILE A 44 -2.66 10.42 13.34
C ILE A 44 -2.06 11.81 13.19
N GLU A 45 -1.33 12.07 12.09
CA GLU A 45 -0.73 13.38 11.80
C GLU A 45 -1.80 14.49 11.75
N ILE A 46 -2.95 14.24 11.13
CA ILE A 46 -4.05 15.22 11.10
C ILE A 46 -4.54 15.56 12.52
N LEU A 47 -4.57 14.60 13.45
CA LEU A 47 -5.09 14.83 14.80
C LEU A 47 -4.20 15.71 15.66
N ASP A 48 -2.91 15.81 15.35
CA ASP A 48 -2.00 16.75 16.03
C ASP A 48 -2.45 18.22 15.82
N HIS A 49 -3.23 18.49 14.78
CA HIS A 49 -3.84 19.79 14.53
C HIS A 49 -5.23 19.98 15.18
N TYR A 50 -5.84 18.94 15.74
CA TYR A 50 -7.21 18.95 16.28
C TYR A 50 -7.34 18.24 17.65
N LEU A 51 -6.58 18.71 18.64
CA LEU A 51 -6.44 18.07 19.97
C LEU A 51 -7.74 17.94 20.79
N ASP A 52 -8.73 18.77 20.50
CA ASP A 52 -10.03 18.74 21.19
C ASP A 52 -10.92 17.59 20.72
N ILE A 53 -10.67 17.04 19.53
CA ILE A 53 -11.46 15.93 18.99
C ILE A 53 -10.98 14.62 19.60
N LYS A 54 -11.90 13.85 20.20
CA LYS A 54 -11.60 12.54 20.79
C LYS A 54 -11.87 11.43 19.78
N GLN A 55 -10.85 10.60 19.54
CA GLN A 55 -10.87 9.50 18.59
C GLN A 55 -10.56 8.19 19.34
N ASN A 56 -11.18 7.09 18.93
CA ASN A 56 -10.87 5.76 19.46
C ASN A 56 -10.35 4.89 18.31
N PHE A 57 -9.12 4.38 18.47
CA PHE A 57 -8.52 3.46 17.51
C PHE A 57 -8.49 2.07 18.10
N ASN A 58 -9.04 1.11 17.37
CA ASN A 58 -8.89 -0.31 17.62
C ASN A 58 -7.92 -0.88 16.58
N LEU A 59 -6.74 -1.29 17.04
CA LEU A 59 -5.72 -1.92 16.21
C LEU A 59 -5.76 -3.43 16.45
N VAL A 60 -5.96 -4.20 15.38
CA VAL A 60 -6.04 -5.66 15.48
C VAL A 60 -4.64 -6.25 15.71
N PRO A 61 -4.47 -7.30 16.54
CA PRO A 61 -3.16 -7.88 16.82
C PRO A 61 -2.35 -8.30 15.59
N SER A 62 -3.02 -8.83 14.55
CA SER A 62 -2.36 -9.20 13.29
C SER A 62 -1.70 -8.00 12.61
N LEU A 63 -2.33 -6.82 12.65
CA LEU A 63 -1.75 -5.59 12.13
C LEU A 63 -0.51 -5.20 12.95
N LEU A 64 -0.62 -5.18 14.28
CA LEU A 64 0.45 -4.77 15.18
C LEU A 64 1.70 -5.65 15.04
N ILE A 65 1.53 -6.97 15.05
CA ILE A 65 2.65 -7.92 14.92
C ILE A 65 3.44 -7.64 13.64
N GLN A 66 2.76 -7.43 12.52
CA GLN A 66 3.41 -7.19 11.24
C GLN A 66 4.08 -5.82 11.17
N LEU A 67 3.47 -4.78 11.74
CA LEU A 67 4.12 -3.45 11.85
C LEU A 67 5.40 -3.53 12.68
N CYS A 68 5.36 -4.18 13.85
CA CYS A 68 6.53 -4.42 14.67
C CYS A 68 7.60 -5.20 13.92
N ASP A 69 7.21 -6.21 13.13
CA ASP A 69 8.17 -7.01 12.34
C ASP A 69 8.92 -6.16 11.30
N TYR A 70 8.24 -5.23 10.62
CA TYR A 70 8.90 -4.27 9.71
C TYR A 70 9.87 -3.33 10.44
N VAL A 71 9.54 -2.90 11.66
CA VAL A 71 10.33 -1.92 12.42
C VAL A 71 11.52 -2.57 13.14
N GLU A 72 11.31 -3.74 13.73
CA GLU A 72 12.22 -4.34 14.71
C GLU A 72 13.02 -5.51 14.11
N ASN A 73 12.49 -6.20 13.10
CA ASN A 73 13.05 -7.45 12.60
C ASN A 73 13.51 -7.40 11.14
N ASN A 74 13.61 -6.21 10.54
CA ASN A 74 13.99 -6.00 9.13
C ASN A 74 13.12 -6.82 8.16
N ALA A 75 11.84 -6.98 8.47
CA ALA A 75 10.96 -7.73 7.60
C ALA A 75 10.77 -7.01 6.26
N GLU A 76 10.59 -7.79 5.19
CA GLU A 76 10.43 -7.28 3.84
C GLU A 76 9.19 -7.86 3.17
N ASP A 77 8.62 -7.11 2.24
CA ASP A 77 7.71 -7.63 1.22
C ASP A 77 8.39 -7.65 -0.14
N GLN A 78 7.83 -8.43 -1.07
CA GLN A 78 8.37 -8.56 -2.43
C GLN A 78 8.45 -7.21 -3.17
N ILE A 79 7.52 -6.28 -2.92
CA ILE A 79 7.56 -4.95 -3.54
C ILE A 79 8.69 -4.12 -2.95
N LEU A 80 8.91 -4.13 -1.63
CA LEU A 80 10.01 -3.43 -0.98
C LEU A 80 11.36 -3.93 -1.50
N ARG A 81 11.57 -5.24 -1.52
CA ARG A 81 12.80 -5.86 -2.02
C ARG A 81 13.11 -5.42 -3.46
N LEU A 82 12.11 -5.47 -4.34
CA LEU A 82 12.28 -5.06 -5.73
C LEU A 82 12.46 -3.54 -5.89
N THR A 83 11.86 -2.74 -5.00
CA THR A 83 12.04 -1.27 -4.98
C THR A 83 13.48 -0.90 -4.63
N LEU A 84 14.12 -1.65 -3.75
CA LEU A 84 15.51 -1.42 -3.31
C LEU A 84 16.55 -2.09 -4.21
N THR A 85 16.13 -2.96 -5.13
CA THR A 85 17.06 -3.63 -6.08
C THR A 85 17.52 -2.65 -7.15
N LYS A 86 18.82 -2.62 -7.45
CA LYS A 86 19.35 -1.74 -8.49
C LYS A 86 18.81 -2.13 -9.87
N PRO A 87 18.48 -1.17 -10.75
CA PRO A 87 17.89 -1.47 -12.05
C PRO A 87 18.72 -2.43 -12.93
N GLU A 88 20.05 -2.34 -12.85
CA GLU A 88 21.01 -3.20 -13.54
C GLU A 88 20.96 -4.66 -13.07
N ASP A 89 20.59 -4.90 -11.80
CA ASP A 89 20.56 -6.23 -11.19
C ASP A 89 19.20 -6.93 -11.37
N LEU A 90 18.19 -6.23 -11.91
CA LEU A 90 16.84 -6.76 -12.09
C LEU A 90 16.77 -7.77 -13.25
N THR A 91 16.29 -8.98 -12.95
CA THR A 91 15.99 -9.99 -13.97
C THR A 91 14.78 -9.62 -14.84
N THR A 92 14.61 -10.32 -15.96
CA THR A 92 13.45 -10.15 -16.85
C THR A 92 12.13 -10.43 -16.12
N GLU A 93 12.11 -11.45 -15.27
CA GLU A 93 10.94 -11.88 -14.49
C GLU A 93 10.59 -10.84 -13.43
N GLN A 94 11.60 -10.30 -12.74
CA GLN A 94 11.42 -9.23 -11.76
C GLN A 94 10.91 -7.94 -12.42
N LYS A 95 11.44 -7.57 -13.60
CA LYS A 95 10.92 -6.45 -14.39
C LYS A 95 9.45 -6.67 -14.77
N ALA A 96 9.10 -7.87 -15.23
CA ALA A 96 7.71 -8.22 -15.54
C ALA A 96 6.80 -8.12 -14.30
N PHE A 97 7.27 -8.57 -13.14
CA PHE A 97 6.55 -8.42 -11.87
C PHE A 97 6.31 -6.95 -11.52
N ILE A 98 7.36 -6.10 -11.57
CA ILE A 98 7.25 -4.66 -11.29
C ILE A 98 6.20 -4.02 -12.20
N LEU A 99 6.30 -4.25 -13.51
CA LEU A 99 5.35 -3.72 -14.48
C LEU A 99 3.91 -4.19 -14.19
N LYS A 100 3.75 -5.40 -13.66
CA LYS A 100 2.44 -5.94 -13.32
C LYS A 100 1.83 -5.34 -12.06
N HIS A 101 2.63 -5.13 -11.02
CA HIS A 101 2.16 -4.89 -9.65
C HIS A 101 2.38 -3.46 -9.14
N PHE A 102 3.38 -2.72 -9.63
CA PHE A 102 3.71 -1.38 -9.11
C PHE A 102 2.77 -0.30 -9.66
N PHE A 103 2.06 -0.58 -10.75
CA PHE A 103 1.20 0.36 -11.45
C PHE A 103 -0.29 0.01 -11.34
N MET A 104 -0.69 -0.71 -10.29
CA MET A 104 -2.10 -0.97 -9.96
C MET A 104 -2.76 0.27 -9.35
N ALA A 105 -2.68 1.40 -10.04
CA ALA A 105 -3.24 2.69 -9.62
C ALA A 105 -4.23 3.23 -10.66
N ASN A 106 -5.18 4.05 -10.20
CA ASN A 106 -6.18 4.66 -11.08
C ASN A 106 -5.49 5.56 -12.11
N ARG A 107 -5.74 5.29 -13.40
CA ARG A 107 -5.11 5.97 -14.54
C ARG A 107 -5.32 7.48 -14.54
N GLU A 108 -6.49 7.95 -14.11
CA GLU A 108 -6.80 9.39 -14.09
C GLU A 108 -6.02 10.12 -12.99
N HIS A 109 -5.72 9.43 -11.88
CA HIS A 109 -4.97 10.02 -10.76
C HIS A 109 -3.44 9.93 -10.96
N LEU A 110 -2.96 9.05 -11.83
CA LEU A 110 -1.53 8.92 -12.17
C LEU A 110 -0.99 10.06 -13.08
N LYS A 111 -1.87 10.79 -13.77
CA LYS A 111 -1.47 11.79 -14.78
C LYS A 111 -0.89 13.09 -14.18
N SER A 112 -1.06 13.36 -12.89
CA SER A 112 -0.89 14.72 -12.35
C SER A 112 0.50 15.07 -11.79
N GLY A 113 1.55 14.24 -11.93
CA GLY A 113 2.86 14.65 -11.38
C GLY A 113 4.12 13.86 -11.73
N PHE A 114 4.05 12.71 -12.40
CA PHE A 114 5.22 11.84 -12.59
C PHE A 114 5.43 11.43 -14.06
N SER A 115 6.10 12.28 -14.84
CA SER A 115 6.30 12.10 -16.30
C SER A 115 6.90 10.75 -16.69
N ARG A 116 7.87 10.25 -15.91
CA ARG A 116 8.50 8.94 -16.14
C ARG A 116 7.56 7.78 -15.83
N SER A 117 6.80 7.85 -14.73
CA SER A 117 5.79 6.85 -14.37
C SER A 117 4.70 6.75 -15.44
N THR A 118 4.29 7.89 -16.04
CA THR A 118 3.31 7.89 -17.13
C THR A 118 3.81 7.15 -18.37
N SER A 119 5.06 7.33 -18.78
CA SER A 119 5.63 6.62 -19.94
C SER A 119 5.74 5.10 -19.74
N LEU A 120 6.10 4.67 -18.52
CA LEU A 120 6.16 3.26 -18.14
C LEU A 120 4.76 2.65 -18.08
N VAL A 121 3.80 3.32 -17.42
CA VAL A 121 2.40 2.89 -17.38
C VAL A 121 1.85 2.71 -18.79
N GLN A 122 2.08 3.69 -19.69
CA GLN A 122 1.64 3.58 -21.07
C GLN A 122 2.28 2.38 -21.77
N SER A 123 3.58 2.14 -21.61
CA SER A 123 4.26 0.98 -22.21
C SER A 123 3.76 -0.37 -21.69
N VAL A 124 3.37 -0.47 -20.41
CA VAL A 124 2.76 -1.67 -19.82
C VAL A 124 1.38 -1.90 -20.38
N LEU A 125 0.57 -0.84 -20.50
CA LEU A 125 -0.78 -0.91 -21.01
C LEU A 125 -0.82 -1.23 -22.52
N ASP A 126 0.09 -0.67 -23.31
CA ASP A 126 0.23 -0.99 -24.73
C ASP A 126 0.56 -2.47 -24.92
N ARG A 127 1.48 -3.01 -24.10
CA ARG A 127 1.84 -4.44 -24.11
C ARG A 127 0.70 -5.35 -23.67
N ARG A 128 -0.11 -4.95 -22.68
CA ARG A 128 -1.29 -5.70 -22.23
C ARG A 128 -2.39 -5.73 -23.30
N SER A 129 -2.61 -4.62 -24.01
CA SER A 129 -3.58 -4.53 -25.10
C SER A 129 -3.23 -5.50 -26.25
N THR A 130 -1.95 -5.58 -26.63
CA THR A 130 -1.48 -6.54 -27.64
C THR A 130 -1.52 -8.01 -27.21
N GLN A 131 -1.57 -8.30 -25.90
CA GLN A 131 -1.61 -9.67 -25.39
C GLN A 131 -3.05 -10.20 -25.28
N ILE A 132 -4.04 -9.31 -25.11
CA ILE A 132 -5.46 -9.64 -25.15
C ILE A 132 -5.89 -9.98 -26.59
N GLU A 133 -5.38 -9.27 -27.61
CA GLU A 133 -5.69 -9.59 -29.03
C GLU A 133 -5.13 -10.94 -29.49
N LYS A 134 -4.03 -11.44 -28.89
CA LYS A 134 -3.46 -12.75 -29.21
C LYS A 134 -4.10 -13.93 -28.48
N SER A 135 -5.08 -13.68 -27.61
CA SER A 135 -5.86 -14.72 -26.92
C SER A 135 -7.17 -15.06 -27.63
N PHE A 136 -7.47 -14.41 -28.76
CA PHE A 136 -8.71 -14.59 -29.53
C PHE A 136 -8.48 -15.11 -30.97
N TYR A 137 -7.30 -15.66 -31.26
CA TYR A 137 -7.03 -16.41 -32.50
C TYR A 137 -6.21 -17.67 -32.20
#